data_AF-U1WQP1-F1
#
_entry.id   AF-U1WQP1-F1
#
_cell.length_a   1.000
_cell.length_b   1.000
_cell.length_c   1.000
_cell.angle_alpha   90.00
_cell.angle_beta   90.00
_cell.angle_gamma   90.00
#
_symmetry.space_group_name_H-M   'P 1'
#
loop_
_entity.id
_entity.type
_entity.pdbx_description
1 polymer ?
#
loop_
_entity_poly.entity_id
_entity_poly.type
_entity_poly.pdbx_seq_one_letter_code
_entity_poly.pdbx_strand_id
1 'polypeptide(L)'
;MQYMSKLLELLVSLSVAGSTAVACILLLRLISPGVFPSKWRYAIGKMAIGLYLLPVALVMQWPLPFFIPKQTTTVPIPELPSSVHEIQPGLSTVAIPELNLSADVALVFLSIWGTGVFAFAIWQVYCYRRFIKKLQQTRSPVPENSEAAKQLTMMKEVLGMQGNVRLAHSSAVRSPILVGLWRPTIYLPMENLANVDITMVIHHELIHLKRKDLWVKAITLAASALHWFNPLVYILRKDIHTWSELSCDEEVVKEMSYTERKRYGETLLNVMTGSRGMPARFFASLSSEGKQLKRRLTLMLNVKKLKKHTIIMSAAAVIAVGIIGTSTAAWAAKITPKVNTDTNQTIEGTGDSIRYDGVQFLKYSALTPDEQKFVTEKGIGGLYALEGHERLMHFTELTPDEQRQLTKEDGYYSPESIARIKESSVTITHQEDPSIPLGTSMTIRSVTPEERAVFKKREEEARAGDQ
;
A
#
# COMPACT_ATOMS: atom_id res chain seq x y z
N MET A 1 17.53 3.59 -5.48
CA MET A 1 16.58 3.85 -6.59
C MET A 1 15.83 2.60 -7.03
N GLN A 2 16.48 1.57 -7.61
CA GLN A 2 15.83 0.28 -7.90
C GLN A 2 15.21 -0.37 -6.64
N TYR A 3 15.88 -0.27 -5.49
CA TYR A 3 15.35 -0.69 -4.19
C TYR A 3 14.10 0.09 -3.75
N MET A 4 13.97 1.38 -4.11
CA MET A 4 12.81 2.20 -3.75
C MET A 4 11.59 1.79 -4.56
N SER A 5 11.76 1.55 -5.87
CA SER A 5 10.72 0.99 -6.74
C SER A 5 10.25 -0.37 -6.21
N LYS A 6 11.19 -1.27 -5.89
CA LYS A 6 10.86 -2.59 -5.32
C LYS A 6 10.17 -2.52 -3.96
N LEU A 7 10.58 -1.59 -3.09
CA LEU A 7 9.97 -1.41 -1.77
C LEU A 7 8.54 -0.85 -1.90
N LEU A 8 8.31 0.08 -2.82
CA LEU A 8 6.99 0.64 -3.09
C LEU A 8 6.05 -0.42 -3.68
N GLU A 9 6.53 -1.18 -4.68
CA GLU A 9 5.82 -2.32 -5.29
C GLU A 9 5.42 -3.34 -4.22
N LEU A 10 6.34 -3.68 -3.31
CA LEU A 10 6.10 -4.58 -2.20
C LEU A 10 5.06 -4.02 -1.21
N LEU A 11 5.19 -2.75 -0.80
CA LEU A 11 4.27 -2.13 0.15
C LEU A 11 2.84 -2.06 -0.40
N VAL A 12 2.69 -1.60 -1.65
CA VAL A 12 1.39 -1.48 -2.32
C VAL A 12 0.77 -2.84 -2.53
N SER A 13 1.52 -3.82 -3.05
CA SER A 13 1.01 -5.17 -3.30
C SER A 13 0.53 -5.86 -2.01
N LEU A 14 1.30 -5.78 -0.91
CA LEU A 14 0.90 -6.33 0.39
C LEU A 14 -0.34 -5.64 0.98
N SER A 15 -0.40 -4.30 0.89
CA SER A 15 -1.53 -3.54 1.40
C SER A 15 -2.81 -3.87 0.62
N VAL A 16 -2.73 -3.97 -0.70
CA VAL A 16 -3.88 -4.35 -1.55
C VAL A 16 -4.29 -5.80 -1.29
N ALA A 17 -3.35 -6.75 -1.22
CA ALA A 17 -3.65 -8.16 -0.97
C ALA A 17 -4.41 -8.36 0.35
N GLY A 18 -3.88 -7.78 1.44
CA GLY A 18 -4.50 -7.84 2.75
C GLY A 18 -5.85 -7.12 2.81
N SER A 19 -5.96 -5.96 2.16
CA SER A 19 -7.20 -5.16 2.10
C SER A 19 -8.31 -5.92 1.39
N THR A 20 -8.02 -6.50 0.24
CA THR A 20 -8.96 -7.31 -0.53
C THR A 20 -9.43 -8.51 0.28
N ALA A 21 -8.52 -9.20 0.98
CA ALA A 21 -8.88 -10.32 1.82
C ALA A 21 -9.84 -9.90 2.95
N VAL A 22 -9.58 -8.77 3.61
CA VAL A 22 -10.47 -8.22 4.64
C VAL A 22 -11.82 -7.83 4.06
N ALA A 23 -11.85 -7.19 2.89
CA ALA A 23 -13.10 -6.84 2.21
C ALA A 23 -13.93 -8.09 1.89
N CYS A 24 -13.31 -9.16 1.37
CA CYS A 24 -14.00 -10.43 1.14
C CYS A 24 -14.54 -11.04 2.43
N ILE A 25 -13.78 -11.01 3.53
CA ILE A 25 -14.25 -11.49 4.84
C ILE A 25 -15.48 -10.70 5.32
N LEU A 26 -15.47 -9.38 5.15
CA LEU A 26 -16.60 -8.52 5.50
C LEU A 26 -17.83 -8.81 4.62
N LEU A 27 -17.64 -9.04 3.33
CA LEU A 27 -18.73 -9.45 2.42
C LEU A 27 -19.30 -10.82 2.80
N LEU A 28 -18.46 -11.81 3.09
CA LEU A 28 -18.89 -13.13 3.56
C LEU A 28 -19.69 -13.03 4.87
N ARG A 29 -19.36 -12.07 5.73
CA ARG A 29 -20.11 -11.82 6.97
C ARG A 29 -21.51 -11.26 6.70
N LEU A 30 -21.69 -10.43 5.67
CA LEU A 30 -22.99 -9.90 5.27
C LEU A 30 -23.89 -10.99 4.69
N ILE A 31 -23.33 -11.86 3.85
CA ILE A 31 -24.08 -12.89 3.12
C ILE A 31 -24.39 -14.10 4.01
N SER A 32 -23.54 -14.43 4.98
CA SER A 32 -23.64 -15.68 5.74
C SER A 32 -23.24 -15.55 7.22
N PRO A 33 -24.00 -14.76 8.02
CA PRO A 33 -23.66 -14.49 9.42
C PRO A 33 -23.70 -15.73 10.33
N GLY A 34 -24.43 -16.79 9.96
CA GLY A 34 -24.59 -18.00 10.78
C GLY A 34 -23.87 -19.26 10.27
N VAL A 35 -23.24 -19.23 9.09
CA VAL A 35 -22.73 -20.45 8.44
C VAL A 35 -21.34 -20.84 8.93
N PHE A 36 -20.47 -19.86 9.18
CA PHE A 36 -19.06 -20.14 9.46
C PHE A 36 -18.77 -20.30 10.97
N PRO A 37 -18.06 -21.35 11.40
CA PRO A 37 -17.67 -21.54 12.81
C PRO A 37 -16.66 -20.49 13.28
N SER A 38 -16.57 -20.27 14.60
CA SER A 38 -15.65 -19.28 15.18
C SER A 38 -14.18 -19.62 14.87
N LYS A 39 -13.82 -20.91 14.93
CA LYS A 39 -12.47 -21.40 14.56
C LYS A 39 -12.06 -21.00 13.14
N TRP A 40 -12.98 -21.11 12.18
CA TRP A 40 -12.72 -20.79 10.77
C TRP A 40 -12.59 -19.29 10.54
N ARG A 41 -13.42 -18.49 11.21
CA ARG A 41 -13.31 -17.03 11.14
C ARG A 41 -12.03 -16.51 11.78
N TYR A 42 -11.56 -17.18 12.82
CA TYR A 42 -10.24 -16.90 13.38
C TYR A 42 -9.13 -17.30 12.39
N ALA A 43 -9.23 -18.47 11.76
CA ALA A 43 -8.26 -18.96 10.77
C ALA A 43 -8.15 -18.04 9.54
N ILE A 44 -9.28 -17.63 8.94
CA ILE A 44 -9.28 -16.73 7.77
C ILE A 44 -8.70 -15.35 8.13
N GLY A 45 -8.92 -14.88 9.37
CA GLY A 45 -8.29 -13.67 9.87
C GLY A 45 -6.76 -13.79 9.97
N LYS A 46 -6.24 -14.92 10.48
CA LYS A 46 -4.79 -15.19 10.50
C LYS A 46 -4.20 -15.23 9.09
N MET A 47 -4.91 -15.84 8.13
CA MET A 47 -4.50 -15.85 6.72
C MET A 47 -4.45 -14.42 6.14
N ALA A 48 -5.46 -13.60 6.42
CA ALA A 48 -5.48 -12.21 5.97
C ALA A 48 -4.30 -11.39 6.54
N ILE A 49 -3.90 -11.61 7.80
CA ILE A 49 -2.65 -11.02 8.32
C ILE A 49 -1.44 -11.50 7.52
N GLY A 50 -1.38 -12.80 7.20
CA GLY A 50 -0.30 -13.35 6.38
C GLY A 50 -0.15 -12.59 5.06
N LEU A 51 -1.26 -12.25 4.40
CA LEU A 51 -1.25 -11.48 3.14
C LEU A 51 -0.79 -10.01 3.31
N TYR A 52 -0.93 -9.42 4.50
CA TYR A 52 -0.37 -8.10 4.79
C TYR A 52 1.15 -8.12 5.04
N LEU A 53 1.73 -9.26 5.40
CA LEU A 53 3.11 -9.37 5.85
C LEU A 53 4.02 -10.13 4.89
N LEU A 54 3.48 -11.11 4.18
CA LEU A 54 4.23 -12.02 3.33
C LEU A 54 3.87 -11.75 1.88
N PRO A 55 4.86 -11.55 1.00
CA PRO A 55 4.61 -11.35 -0.42
C PRO A 55 4.36 -12.70 -1.08
N VAL A 56 3.26 -13.34 -0.72
CA VAL A 56 2.90 -14.69 -1.19
C VAL A 56 2.86 -14.75 -2.72
N ALA A 57 2.47 -13.67 -3.40
CA ALA A 57 2.51 -13.58 -4.85
C ALA A 57 3.94 -13.67 -5.42
N LEU A 58 4.94 -13.04 -4.80
CA LEU A 58 6.35 -13.15 -5.22
C LEU A 58 6.92 -14.54 -4.92
N VAL A 59 6.56 -15.13 -3.77
CA VAL A 59 6.98 -16.49 -3.38
C VAL A 59 6.37 -17.55 -4.31
N MET A 60 5.11 -17.39 -4.72
CA MET A 60 4.43 -18.33 -5.63
C MET A 60 4.84 -18.17 -7.09
N GLN A 61 5.40 -17.02 -7.48
CA GLN A 61 6.03 -16.82 -8.79
C GLN A 61 7.42 -17.47 -8.89
N TRP A 62 8.10 -17.72 -7.76
CA TRP A 62 9.40 -18.39 -7.71
C TRP A 62 9.42 -19.81 -8.34
N PRO A 63 8.42 -20.69 -8.11
CA PRO A 63 8.38 -22.01 -8.73
C PRO A 63 7.85 -22.05 -10.16
N LEU A 64 7.15 -21.02 -10.66
CA LEU A 64 6.59 -21.05 -12.04
C LEU A 64 7.62 -21.36 -13.15
N PRO A 65 8.85 -20.80 -13.15
CA PRO A 65 9.86 -21.17 -14.15
C PRO A 65 10.42 -22.60 -14.00
N PHE A 66 10.15 -23.29 -12.90
CA PHE A 66 10.51 -24.71 -12.73
C PHE A 66 9.45 -25.66 -13.30
N PHE A 67 8.17 -25.25 -13.34
CA PHE A 67 7.07 -26.11 -13.80
C PHE A 67 6.60 -25.80 -15.23
N ILE A 68 6.95 -24.62 -15.77
CA ILE A 68 6.71 -24.26 -17.16
C ILE A 68 8.08 -24.14 -17.84
N PRO A 69 8.54 -25.16 -18.60
CA PRO A 69 9.72 -24.97 -19.44
C PRO A 69 9.46 -23.79 -20.36
N LYS A 70 10.37 -22.81 -20.38
CA LYS A 70 10.38 -21.76 -21.41
C LYS A 70 10.47 -22.46 -22.76
N GLN A 71 9.36 -22.56 -23.49
CA GLN A 71 9.40 -22.90 -24.90
C GLN A 71 9.93 -21.67 -25.65
N THR A 72 11.25 -21.51 -25.68
CA THR A 72 11.90 -20.78 -26.75
C THR A 72 11.82 -21.65 -27.99
N THR A 73 10.69 -21.57 -28.69
CA THR A 73 10.58 -22.13 -30.03
C THR A 73 11.33 -21.20 -30.97
N THR A 74 12.66 -21.32 -31.01
CA THR A 74 13.47 -20.76 -32.08
C THR A 74 13.20 -21.63 -33.31
N VAL A 75 12.18 -21.27 -34.09
CA VAL A 75 12.01 -21.82 -35.44
C VAL A 75 13.03 -21.10 -36.33
N PRO A 76 14.00 -21.79 -36.97
CA PRO A 76 14.83 -21.16 -37.98
C PRO A 76 13.97 -20.93 -39.22
N ILE A 77 13.73 -19.67 -39.56
CA ILE A 77 13.07 -19.29 -40.82
C ILE A 77 14.17 -19.23 -41.90
N PRO A 78 14.01 -19.89 -43.07
CA PRO A 78 14.93 -19.77 -44.19
C PRO A 78 14.93 -18.34 -44.77
N GLU A 79 16.10 -17.82 -45.10
CA GLU A 79 16.28 -16.52 -45.78
C GLU A 79 15.80 -16.55 -47.24
N LEU A 80 14.90 -15.60 -47.61
CA LEU A 80 14.79 -14.77 -48.84
C LEU A 80 13.31 -14.45 -49.22
N PRO A 81 13.02 -13.40 -50.01
CA PRO A 81 13.56 -12.04 -50.04
C PRO A 81 12.50 -10.99 -49.66
N SER A 82 12.98 -9.79 -49.32
CA SER A 82 12.22 -8.59 -48.97
C SER A 82 11.22 -8.18 -50.07
N SER A 83 9.92 -8.21 -49.79
CA SER A 83 8.90 -7.28 -50.33
C SER A 83 7.48 -7.79 -50.08
N VAL A 84 6.98 -7.64 -48.87
CA VAL A 84 5.53 -7.58 -48.65
C VAL A 84 5.27 -6.43 -47.68
N HIS A 85 4.66 -5.39 -48.22
CA HIS A 85 4.13 -4.26 -47.47
C HIS A 85 2.91 -4.79 -46.68
N GLU A 86 3.13 -5.28 -45.46
CA GLU A 86 2.04 -5.73 -44.60
C GLU A 86 1.38 -4.49 -43.96
N ILE A 87 0.32 -4.01 -44.60
CA ILE A 87 -0.60 -3.03 -44.00
C ILE A 87 -1.35 -3.77 -42.89
N GLN A 88 -0.83 -3.74 -41.67
CA GLN A 88 -1.60 -4.14 -40.50
C GLN A 88 -2.57 -2.99 -40.13
N PRO A 89 -3.89 -3.23 -40.03
CA PRO A 89 -4.79 -2.23 -39.51
C PRO A 89 -4.48 -2.02 -38.03
N GLY A 90 -4.21 -0.77 -37.67
CA GLY A 90 -3.88 -0.34 -36.32
C GLY A 90 -4.96 -0.74 -35.32
N LEU A 91 -4.74 -1.84 -34.61
CA LEU A 91 -5.30 -2.02 -33.29
C LEU A 91 -4.42 -1.20 -32.36
N SER A 92 -4.80 0.06 -32.15
CA SER A 92 -4.25 0.89 -31.09
C SER A 92 -4.37 0.11 -29.79
N THR A 93 -3.30 -0.57 -29.38
CA THR A 93 -3.12 -0.94 -28.00
C THR A 93 -3.13 0.40 -27.28
N VAL A 94 -4.21 0.68 -26.55
CA VAL A 94 -4.28 1.86 -25.70
C VAL A 94 -3.11 1.70 -24.73
N ALA A 95 -2.02 2.40 -25.01
CA ALA A 95 -0.88 2.49 -24.13
C ALA A 95 -1.42 3.13 -22.86
N ILE A 96 -1.64 2.31 -21.82
CA ILE A 96 -1.90 2.82 -20.48
C ILE A 96 -0.68 3.68 -20.17
N PRO A 97 -0.84 4.99 -19.89
CA PRO A 97 0.29 5.85 -19.57
C PRO A 97 1.09 5.17 -18.45
N GLU A 98 2.38 4.90 -18.67
CA GLU A 98 3.24 4.46 -17.58
C GLU A 98 3.31 5.62 -16.58
N LEU A 99 2.53 5.51 -15.50
CA LEU A 99 2.54 6.51 -14.43
C LEU A 99 3.90 6.40 -13.78
N ASN A 100 4.75 7.40 -14.02
CA ASN A 100 6.11 7.41 -13.53
C ASN A 100 6.21 8.36 -12.34
N LEU A 101 6.79 7.87 -11.23
CA LEU A 101 7.05 8.70 -10.06
C LEU A 101 8.47 9.25 -10.09
N SER A 102 8.63 10.54 -9.84
CA SER A 102 9.96 11.13 -9.58
C SER A 102 10.59 10.52 -8.32
N ALA A 103 11.91 10.38 -8.37
CA ALA A 103 12.77 9.96 -7.27
C ALA A 103 12.47 10.67 -5.95
N ASP A 104 12.37 12.01 -6.01
CA ASP A 104 12.21 12.87 -4.84
C ASP A 104 10.85 12.66 -4.19
N VAL A 105 9.82 12.53 -5.02
CA VAL A 105 8.44 12.26 -4.57
C VAL A 105 8.37 10.88 -3.90
N ALA A 106 8.96 9.86 -4.52
CA ALA A 106 9.03 8.51 -3.95
C ALA A 106 9.79 8.50 -2.61
N LEU A 107 10.88 9.26 -2.50
CA LEU A 107 11.64 9.39 -1.27
C LEU A 107 10.82 10.04 -0.16
N VAL A 108 10.08 11.11 -0.44
CA VAL A 108 9.20 11.78 0.52
C VAL A 108 8.12 10.81 1.02
N PHE A 109 7.46 10.08 0.11
CA PHE A 109 6.43 9.08 0.49
C PHE A 109 7.01 7.98 1.37
N LEU A 110 8.15 7.39 1.02
CA LEU A 110 8.80 6.35 1.81
C LEU A 110 9.28 6.88 3.16
N SER A 111 9.73 8.14 3.22
CA SER A 111 10.16 8.79 4.47
C SER A 111 8.97 9.02 5.42
N ILE A 112 7.84 9.49 4.90
CA ILE A 112 6.59 9.64 5.67
C ILE A 112 6.12 8.26 6.16
N TRP A 113 6.09 7.27 5.27
CA TRP A 113 5.71 5.90 5.61
C TRP A 113 6.59 5.35 6.75
N GLY A 114 7.91 5.40 6.58
CA GLY A 114 8.88 4.89 7.55
C GLY A 114 8.78 5.60 8.90
N THR A 115 8.64 6.92 8.89
CA THR A 115 8.42 7.73 10.11
C THR A 115 7.16 7.28 10.84
N GLY A 116 6.06 7.05 10.12
CA GLY A 116 4.82 6.52 10.70
C GLY A 116 4.98 5.12 11.31
N VAL A 117 5.71 4.22 10.64
CA VAL A 117 6.04 2.88 11.17
C VAL A 117 6.82 3.00 12.49
N PHE A 118 7.88 3.82 12.53
CA PHE A 118 8.69 4.01 13.72
C PHE A 118 7.90 4.68 14.85
N ALA A 119 7.15 5.74 14.57
CA ALA A 119 6.33 6.42 15.56
C ALA A 119 5.29 5.48 16.18
N PHE A 120 4.59 4.69 15.34
CA PHE A 120 3.64 3.69 15.81
C PHE A 120 4.34 2.61 16.64
N ALA A 121 5.47 2.06 16.17
CA ALA A 121 6.20 1.01 16.87
C ALA A 121 6.73 1.50 18.24
N ILE A 122 7.34 2.68 18.29
CA ILE A 122 7.83 3.32 19.52
C ILE A 122 6.67 3.52 20.50
N TRP A 123 5.54 4.04 20.03
CA TRP A 123 4.36 4.25 20.87
C TRP A 123 3.84 2.93 21.46
N GLN A 124 3.72 1.88 20.64
CA GLN A 124 3.27 0.57 21.11
C GLN A 124 4.25 -0.06 22.12
N VAL A 125 5.56 0.03 21.85
CA VAL A 125 6.60 -0.45 22.76
C VAL A 125 6.55 0.33 24.08
N TYR A 126 6.39 1.65 24.04
CA TYR A 126 6.23 2.47 25.23
C TYR A 126 5.00 2.05 26.06
N CYS A 127 3.84 1.91 25.41
CA CYS A 127 2.60 1.47 26.06
C CYS A 127 2.76 0.08 26.70
N TYR A 128 3.36 -0.85 25.97
CA TYR A 128 3.61 -2.20 26.46
C TYR A 128 4.60 -2.21 27.64
N ARG A 129 5.73 -1.50 27.54
CA ARG A 129 6.71 -1.42 28.63
C ARG A 129 6.13 -0.76 29.87
N ARG A 130 5.35 0.31 29.71
CA ARG A 130 4.64 0.96 30.82
C ARG A 130 3.67 -0.01 31.49
N PHE A 131 2.91 -0.77 30.71
CA PHE A 131 2.00 -1.79 31.20
C PHE A 131 2.73 -2.92 31.97
N ILE A 132 3.80 -3.46 31.40
CA ILE A 132 4.61 -4.50 32.05
C ILE A 132 5.27 -3.99 33.33
N LYS A 133 5.81 -2.76 33.33
CA LYS A 133 6.38 -2.14 34.54
C LYS A 133 5.33 -2.05 35.64
N LYS A 134 4.11 -1.61 35.31
CA LYS A 134 3.00 -1.57 36.27
C LYS A 134 2.67 -2.96 36.81
N LEU A 135 2.58 -3.98 35.95
CA LEU A 135 2.31 -5.35 36.37
C LEU A 135 3.39 -5.92 37.30
N GLN A 136 4.66 -5.64 37.02
CA GLN A 136 5.77 -6.10 37.85
C GLN A 136 5.76 -5.44 39.23
N GLN A 137 5.42 -4.15 39.29
CA GLN A 137 5.33 -3.40 40.55
C GLN A 137 4.16 -3.85 41.43
N THR A 138 3.05 -4.30 40.84
CA THR A 138 1.87 -4.76 41.58
C THR A 138 1.78 -6.27 41.68
N ARG A 139 2.84 -7.00 41.30
CA ARG A 139 2.88 -8.46 41.30
C ARG A 139 3.02 -8.99 42.72
N SER A 140 2.19 -9.95 43.10
CA SER A 140 2.48 -10.85 44.21
C SER A 140 2.61 -12.30 43.71
N PRO A 141 3.54 -13.09 44.29
CA PRO A 141 3.68 -14.49 43.94
C PRO A 141 2.45 -15.29 44.39
N VAL A 142 2.09 -16.29 43.58
CA VAL A 142 1.07 -17.27 43.97
C VAL A 142 1.79 -18.43 44.68
N PRO A 143 1.42 -18.77 45.92
CA PRO A 143 2.04 -19.90 46.64
C PRO A 143 1.89 -21.20 45.86
N GLU A 144 2.93 -22.04 45.83
CA GLU A 144 2.91 -23.32 45.10
C GLU A 144 1.85 -24.29 45.63
N ASN A 145 1.53 -24.19 46.93
CA ASN A 145 0.49 -25.00 47.57
C ASN A 145 -0.92 -24.45 47.38
N SER A 146 -1.09 -23.30 46.72
CA SER A 146 -2.40 -22.70 46.49
C SER A 146 -3.25 -23.54 45.54
N GLU A 147 -4.56 -23.42 45.68
CA GLU A 147 -5.53 -24.10 44.81
C GLU A 147 -5.32 -23.71 43.33
N ALA A 148 -5.03 -22.44 43.06
CA ALA A 148 -4.78 -21.96 41.70
C ALA A 148 -3.52 -22.59 41.06
N ALA A 149 -2.46 -22.82 41.85
CA ALA A 149 -1.25 -23.50 41.37
C ALA A 149 -1.50 -24.98 41.06
N LYS A 150 -2.27 -25.68 41.90
CA LYS A 150 -2.69 -27.07 41.66
C LYS A 150 -3.54 -27.20 40.41
N GLN A 151 -4.53 -26.32 40.25
CA GLN A 151 -5.39 -26.27 39.06
C GLN A 151 -4.60 -25.99 37.78
N LEU A 152 -3.59 -25.11 37.84
CA LEU A 152 -2.67 -24.90 36.71
C LEU A 152 -1.94 -26.17 36.30
N THR A 153 -1.37 -26.90 37.26
CA THR A 153 -0.68 -28.17 36.98
C THR A 153 -1.62 -29.20 36.37
N MET A 154 -2.79 -29.40 36.97
CA MET A 154 -3.81 -30.33 36.49
C MET A 154 -4.27 -29.98 35.07
N MET A 155 -4.59 -28.72 34.78
CA MET A 155 -5.05 -28.30 33.45
C MET A 155 -3.94 -28.36 32.40
N LYS A 156 -2.68 -28.15 32.77
CA LYS A 156 -1.55 -28.38 31.86
C LYS A 156 -1.46 -29.85 31.45
N GLU A 157 -1.63 -30.78 32.39
CA GLU A 157 -1.64 -32.22 32.10
C GLU A 157 -2.80 -32.61 31.19
N VAL A 158 -4.03 -32.16 31.50
CA VAL A 158 -5.22 -32.38 30.67
C VAL A 158 -5.01 -31.86 29.23
N LEU A 159 -4.34 -30.72 29.07
CA LEU A 159 -4.07 -30.13 27.76
C LEU A 159 -2.83 -30.69 27.06
N GLY A 160 -2.06 -31.57 27.71
CA GLY A 160 -0.80 -32.13 27.20
C GLY A 160 0.33 -31.10 27.06
N MET A 161 0.39 -30.10 27.95
CA MET A 161 1.33 -28.98 27.87
C MET A 161 2.57 -29.19 28.74
N GLN A 162 3.74 -29.26 28.09
CA GLN A 162 5.05 -29.39 28.78
C GLN A 162 5.73 -28.05 29.08
N GLY A 163 5.18 -26.92 28.64
CA GLY A 163 5.79 -25.60 28.79
C GLY A 163 5.76 -25.03 30.21
N ASN A 164 6.76 -24.23 30.57
CA ASN A 164 6.76 -23.47 31.82
C ASN A 164 5.84 -22.25 31.71
N VAL A 165 4.72 -22.30 32.44
CA VAL A 165 3.74 -21.21 32.58
C VAL A 165 3.79 -20.74 34.01
N ARG A 166 4.02 -19.44 34.21
CA ARG A 166 4.03 -18.86 35.56
C ARG A 166 2.65 -18.36 35.94
N LEU A 167 2.36 -18.37 37.23
CA LEU A 167 1.16 -17.82 37.82
C LEU A 167 1.54 -16.70 38.78
N ALA A 168 0.81 -15.59 38.76
CA ALA A 168 0.99 -14.49 39.70
C ALA A 168 -0.33 -13.77 39.95
N HIS A 169 -0.48 -13.13 41.12
CA HIS A 169 -1.56 -12.18 41.35
C HIS A 169 -1.08 -10.76 41.03
N SER A 170 -2.00 -9.88 40.63
CA SER A 170 -1.71 -8.46 40.45
C SER A 170 -2.94 -7.60 40.69
N SER A 171 -2.81 -6.54 41.49
CA SER A 171 -3.87 -5.55 41.70
C SER A 171 -4.08 -4.62 40.50
N ALA A 172 -3.13 -4.60 39.54
CA ALA A 172 -3.26 -3.79 38.34
C ALA A 172 -4.19 -4.41 37.28
N VAL A 173 -4.53 -5.70 37.39
CA VAL A 173 -5.46 -6.39 36.48
C VAL A 173 -6.80 -6.61 37.17
N ARG A 174 -7.88 -6.40 36.42
CA ARG A 174 -9.26 -6.60 36.91
C ARG A 174 -9.88 -7.89 36.40
N SER A 175 -9.30 -8.46 35.34
CA SER A 175 -9.60 -9.78 34.81
C SER A 175 -8.30 -10.59 34.74
N PRO A 176 -8.39 -11.93 34.68
CA PRO A 176 -7.29 -12.80 34.32
C PRO A 176 -6.71 -12.39 32.96
N ILE A 177 -5.38 -12.39 32.85
CA ILE A 177 -4.69 -12.04 31.60
C ILE A 177 -3.39 -12.83 31.45
N LEU A 178 -3.19 -13.41 30.27
CA LEU A 178 -1.92 -13.99 29.84
C LEU A 178 -0.97 -12.94 29.25
N VAL A 179 0.26 -12.88 29.77
CA VAL A 179 1.30 -11.91 29.35
C VAL A 179 2.64 -12.57 29.08
N GLY A 180 3.31 -12.09 28.03
CA GLY A 180 4.70 -12.43 27.72
C GLY A 180 4.81 -13.50 26.63
N LEU A 181 5.51 -13.17 25.55
CA LEU A 181 5.64 -14.06 24.37
C LEU A 181 6.50 -15.29 24.64
N TRP A 182 7.63 -15.11 25.34
CA TRP A 182 8.63 -16.17 25.56
C TRP A 182 8.60 -16.75 26.97
N ARG A 183 8.12 -15.98 27.94
CA ARG A 183 7.96 -16.38 29.35
C ARG A 183 6.52 -16.12 29.79
N PRO A 184 5.55 -16.90 29.27
CA PRO A 184 4.14 -16.69 29.50
C PRO A 184 3.83 -16.74 31.00
N THR A 185 3.13 -15.72 31.47
CA THR A 185 2.71 -15.57 32.86
C THR A 185 1.23 -15.21 32.89
N ILE A 186 0.43 -16.03 33.57
CA ILE A 186 -0.99 -15.77 33.83
C ILE A 186 -1.05 -14.89 35.07
N TYR A 187 -1.63 -13.70 34.92
CA TYR A 187 -1.91 -12.79 36.01
C TYR A 187 -3.37 -12.91 36.41
N LEU A 188 -3.62 -13.28 37.67
CA LEU A 188 -4.94 -13.33 38.27
C LEU A 188 -5.23 -12.04 39.03
N PRO A 189 -6.46 -11.52 39.03
CA PRO A 189 -6.84 -10.40 39.87
C PRO A 189 -6.72 -10.79 41.36
N MET A 190 -6.45 -9.80 42.23
CA MET A 190 -6.46 -10.02 43.70
C MET A 190 -7.88 -10.01 44.27
N GLU A 191 -8.79 -9.29 43.63
CA GLU A 191 -10.18 -9.11 44.05
C GLU A 191 -11.12 -10.01 43.23
N ASN A 192 -12.32 -10.28 43.76
CA ASN A 192 -13.42 -10.96 43.07
C ASN A 192 -13.22 -12.44 42.70
N LEU A 193 -12.32 -13.16 43.38
CA LEU A 193 -12.12 -14.60 43.14
C LEU A 193 -13.15 -15.51 43.83
N ALA A 194 -13.91 -15.02 44.82
CA ALA A 194 -14.79 -15.85 45.65
C ALA A 194 -15.91 -16.57 44.86
N ASN A 195 -16.39 -15.95 43.77
CA ASN A 195 -17.45 -16.50 42.91
C ASN A 195 -16.94 -16.85 41.50
N VAL A 196 -15.63 -17.00 41.33
CA VAL A 196 -14.99 -17.28 40.05
C VAL A 196 -14.40 -18.68 40.10
N ASP A 197 -14.81 -19.53 39.16
CA ASP A 197 -14.19 -20.83 38.97
C ASP A 197 -12.80 -20.65 38.34
N ILE A 198 -11.78 -20.66 39.20
CA ILE A 198 -10.37 -20.47 38.80
C ILE A 198 -9.93 -21.56 37.81
N THR A 199 -10.48 -22.78 37.90
CA THR A 199 -10.13 -23.86 36.97
C THR A 199 -10.54 -23.49 35.55
N MET A 200 -11.76 -22.98 35.38
CA MET A 200 -12.28 -22.60 34.08
C MET A 200 -11.52 -21.40 33.48
N VAL A 201 -11.15 -20.44 34.32
CA VAL A 201 -10.31 -19.29 33.93
C VAL A 201 -8.94 -19.75 33.45
N ILE A 202 -8.27 -20.59 34.24
CA ILE A 202 -6.94 -21.10 33.90
C ILE A 202 -7.00 -21.94 32.61
N HIS A 203 -8.02 -22.79 32.46
CA HIS A 203 -8.25 -23.56 31.24
C HIS A 203 -8.37 -22.63 30.01
N HIS A 204 -9.14 -21.54 30.11
CA HIS A 204 -9.26 -20.54 29.05
C HIS A 204 -7.92 -19.90 28.66
N GLU A 205 -7.16 -19.40 29.64
CA GLU A 205 -5.86 -18.78 29.39
C GLU A 205 -4.82 -19.77 28.84
N LEU A 206 -4.85 -21.03 29.28
CA LEU A 206 -3.99 -22.08 28.75
C LEU A 206 -4.31 -22.43 27.29
N ILE A 207 -5.57 -22.38 26.86
CA ILE A 207 -5.94 -22.56 25.45
C ILE A 207 -5.35 -21.43 24.60
N HIS A 208 -5.43 -20.17 25.05
CA HIS A 208 -4.77 -19.05 24.37
C HIS A 208 -3.26 -19.26 24.24
N LEU A 209 -2.62 -19.79 25.29
CA LEU A 209 -1.21 -20.11 25.25
C LEU A 209 -0.89 -21.25 24.28
N LYS A 210 -1.64 -22.36 24.34
CA LYS A 210 -1.49 -23.54 23.47
C LYS A 210 -1.62 -23.17 21.99
N ARG A 211 -2.55 -22.27 21.68
CA ARG A 211 -2.77 -21.76 20.31
C ARG A 211 -1.85 -20.63 19.89
N LYS A 212 -0.95 -20.18 20.77
CA LYS A 212 -0.01 -19.07 20.54
C LYS A 212 -0.74 -17.76 20.17
N ASP A 213 -1.90 -17.51 20.75
CA ASP A 213 -2.73 -16.34 20.43
C ASP A 213 -1.99 -15.02 20.75
N LEU A 214 -1.07 -15.02 21.72
CA LEU A 214 -0.14 -13.92 21.99
C LEU A 214 0.72 -13.56 20.78
N TRP A 215 1.27 -14.57 20.09
CA TRP A 215 2.06 -14.37 18.87
C TRP A 215 1.20 -13.85 17.74
N VAL A 216 -0.01 -14.36 17.58
CA VAL A 216 -0.97 -13.83 16.60
C VAL A 216 -1.25 -12.35 16.88
N LYS A 217 -1.53 -11.97 18.13
CA LYS A 217 -1.75 -10.57 18.54
C LYS A 217 -0.51 -9.70 18.24
N ALA A 218 0.71 -10.20 18.48
CA ALA A 218 1.95 -9.49 18.18
C ALA A 218 2.19 -9.30 16.67
N ILE A 219 1.97 -10.34 15.86
CA ILE A 219 2.08 -10.28 14.39
C ILE A 219 1.02 -9.33 13.82
N THR A 220 -0.21 -9.37 14.36
CA THR A 220 -1.28 -8.42 13.99
C THR A 220 -0.86 -6.96 14.26
N LEU A 221 -0.17 -6.73 15.38
CA LEU A 221 0.32 -5.42 15.75
C LEU A 221 1.43 -4.95 14.80
N ALA A 222 2.34 -5.85 14.41
CA ALA A 222 3.37 -5.56 13.41
C ALA A 222 2.74 -5.22 12.04
N ALA A 223 1.74 -5.98 11.60
CA ALA A 223 0.99 -5.66 10.38
C ALA A 223 0.30 -4.29 10.48
N SER A 224 -0.30 -3.98 11.64
CA SER A 224 -0.91 -2.65 11.88
C SER A 224 0.13 -1.52 11.86
N ALA A 225 1.37 -1.78 12.27
CA ALA A 225 2.44 -0.79 12.23
C ALA A 225 2.92 -0.53 10.80
N LEU A 226 3.15 -1.59 10.01
CA LEU A 226 3.58 -1.47 8.60
C LEU A 226 2.51 -0.81 7.72
N HIS A 227 1.24 -1.08 8.01
CA HIS A 227 0.09 -0.57 7.29
C HIS A 227 -0.71 0.43 8.14
N TRP A 228 -0.02 1.28 8.90
CA TRP A 228 -0.65 2.19 9.87
C TRP A 228 -1.67 3.15 9.23
N PHE A 229 -1.51 3.47 7.95
CA PHE A 229 -2.41 4.31 7.17
C PHE A 229 -3.69 3.58 6.72
N ASN A 230 -3.71 2.24 6.77
CA ASN A 230 -4.79 1.43 6.22
C ASN A 230 -5.89 1.17 7.27
N PRO A 231 -7.14 1.62 7.07
CA PRO A 231 -8.22 1.38 8.04
C PRO A 231 -8.60 -0.11 8.18
N LEU A 232 -8.44 -0.92 7.13
CA LEU A 232 -8.88 -2.32 7.10
C LEU A 232 -8.04 -3.22 8.01
N VAL A 233 -6.74 -2.92 8.21
CA VAL A 233 -5.92 -3.70 9.15
C VAL A 233 -6.39 -3.53 10.60
N TYR A 234 -6.94 -2.36 10.96
CA TYR A 234 -7.51 -2.13 12.29
C TYR A 234 -8.85 -2.86 12.48
N ILE A 235 -9.67 -2.96 11.44
CA ILE A 235 -10.89 -3.79 11.46
C ILE A 235 -10.50 -5.25 11.65
N LEU A 236 -9.53 -5.73 10.88
CA LEU A 236 -9.01 -7.09 11.00
C LEU A 236 -8.46 -7.36 12.39
N ARG A 237 -7.72 -6.41 12.99
CA ARG A 237 -7.20 -6.53 14.36
C ARG A 237 -8.31 -6.73 15.39
N LYS A 238 -9.39 -5.96 15.28
CA LYS A 238 -10.57 -6.09 16.17
C LYS A 238 -11.29 -7.43 15.97
N ASP A 239 -11.44 -7.85 14.72
CA ASP A 239 -12.07 -9.13 14.39
C ASP A 239 -11.24 -10.30 14.91
N ILE A 240 -9.91 -10.28 14.72
CA ILE A 240 -9.02 -11.33 15.22
C ILE A 240 -9.08 -11.44 16.72
N HIS A 241 -9.09 -10.31 17.44
CA HIS A 241 -9.32 -10.32 18.89
C HIS A 241 -10.65 -11.02 19.22
N THR A 242 -11.75 -10.57 18.61
CA THR A 242 -13.10 -11.12 18.88
C THR A 242 -13.20 -12.62 18.58
N TRP A 243 -12.67 -13.05 17.44
CA TRP A 243 -12.72 -14.45 17.02
C TRP A 243 -11.74 -15.33 17.81
N SER A 244 -10.64 -14.78 18.31
CA SER A 244 -9.72 -15.48 19.22
C SER A 244 -10.48 -15.92 20.47
N GLU A 245 -11.20 -14.98 21.11
CA GLU A 245 -12.00 -15.20 22.32
C GLU A 245 -13.14 -16.20 22.07
N LEU A 246 -13.94 -15.97 21.01
CA LEU A 246 -15.06 -16.86 20.67
C LEU A 246 -14.61 -18.29 20.32
N SER A 247 -13.50 -18.41 19.60
CA SER A 247 -12.91 -19.72 19.27
C SER A 247 -12.30 -20.39 20.50
N CYS A 248 -11.82 -19.61 21.48
CA CYS A 248 -11.31 -20.12 22.75
C CYS A 248 -12.47 -20.66 23.60
N ASP A 249 -13.54 -19.87 23.76
CA ASP A 249 -14.76 -20.28 24.47
C ASP A 249 -15.35 -21.56 23.88
N GLU A 250 -15.45 -21.67 22.54
CA GLU A 250 -15.94 -22.86 21.85
C GLU A 250 -15.07 -24.11 22.12
N GLU A 251 -13.77 -23.92 22.35
CA GLU A 251 -12.83 -25.00 22.66
C GLU A 251 -12.91 -25.44 24.11
N VAL A 252 -13.03 -24.49 25.05
CA VAL A 252 -13.27 -24.76 26.49
C VAL A 252 -14.51 -25.62 26.66
N VAL A 253 -15.62 -25.24 26.02
CA VAL A 253 -16.94 -25.85 26.25
C VAL A 253 -17.20 -27.11 25.42
N LYS A 254 -16.27 -27.51 24.55
CA LYS A 254 -16.48 -28.55 23.53
C LYS A 254 -16.97 -29.87 24.13
N GLU A 255 -16.36 -30.29 25.23
CA GLU A 255 -16.68 -31.55 25.93
C GLU A 255 -17.53 -31.33 27.20
N MET A 256 -17.97 -30.08 27.45
CA MET A 256 -18.78 -29.73 28.62
C MET A 256 -20.27 -29.99 28.37
N SER A 257 -20.96 -30.46 29.41
CA SER A 257 -22.41 -30.53 29.52
C SER A 257 -23.05 -29.13 29.57
N TYR A 258 -24.37 -29.03 29.37
CA TYR A 258 -25.07 -27.74 29.39
C TYR A 258 -24.96 -27.01 30.74
N THR A 259 -24.98 -27.75 31.85
CA THR A 259 -24.84 -27.19 33.21
C THR A 259 -23.44 -26.62 33.43
N GLU A 260 -22.40 -27.32 32.98
CA GLU A 260 -21.01 -26.84 33.03
C GLU A 260 -20.80 -25.60 32.15
N ARG A 261 -21.42 -25.55 30.96
CA ARG A 261 -21.41 -24.36 30.08
C ARG A 261 -22.05 -23.14 30.74
N LYS A 262 -23.14 -23.34 31.48
CA LYS A 262 -23.80 -22.28 32.24
C LYS A 262 -22.89 -21.75 33.35
N ARG A 263 -22.27 -22.66 34.13
CA ARG A 263 -21.29 -22.30 35.17
C ARG A 263 -20.08 -21.55 34.60
N TYR A 264 -19.60 -21.95 33.42
CA TYR A 264 -18.56 -21.22 32.70
C TYR A 264 -19.01 -19.81 32.33
N GLY A 265 -20.25 -19.64 31.85
CA GLY A 265 -20.78 -18.31 31.54
C GLY A 265 -21.00 -17.42 32.74
N GLU A 266 -21.43 -17.97 33.86
CA GLU A 266 -21.52 -17.24 35.14
C GLU A 266 -20.12 -16.81 35.60
N THR A 267 -19.13 -17.68 35.49
CA THR A 267 -17.73 -17.36 35.78
C THR A 267 -17.22 -16.20 34.92
N LEU A 268 -17.46 -16.26 33.60
CA LEU A 268 -17.08 -15.19 32.67
C LEU A 268 -17.79 -13.87 32.98
N LEU A 269 -19.08 -13.92 33.33
CA LEU A 269 -19.86 -12.75 33.72
C LEU A 269 -19.28 -12.12 35.00
N ASN A 270 -18.99 -12.93 36.02
CA ASN A 270 -18.43 -12.46 37.30
C ASN A 270 -17.05 -11.79 37.12
N VAL A 271 -16.19 -12.37 36.26
CA VAL A 271 -14.90 -11.78 35.90
C VAL A 271 -15.07 -10.41 35.22
N MET A 272 -16.05 -10.26 34.31
CA MET A 272 -16.27 -9.02 33.58
C MET A 272 -17.01 -7.95 34.40
N THR A 273 -17.93 -8.33 35.29
CA THR A 273 -18.67 -7.39 36.15
C THR A 273 -17.82 -6.86 37.29
N GLY A 274 -16.95 -7.69 37.88
CA GLY A 274 -15.96 -7.29 38.88
C GLY A 274 -14.95 -6.24 38.40
N SER A 275 -14.88 -5.99 37.08
CA SER A 275 -14.00 -4.99 36.46
C SER A 275 -14.58 -3.56 36.39
N ARG A 276 -15.87 -3.35 36.73
CA ARG A 276 -16.65 -2.12 36.44
C ARG A 276 -16.67 -1.04 37.54
N GLY A 277 -15.51 -0.63 38.06
CA GLY A 277 -15.40 0.45 39.05
C GLY A 277 -14.92 1.82 38.51
N MET A 278 -15.64 2.50 37.60
CA MET A 278 -15.48 3.97 37.35
C MET A 278 -16.63 4.61 36.54
N PRO A 279 -16.85 5.94 36.63
CA PRO A 279 -18.12 6.60 36.30
C PRO A 279 -18.32 6.86 34.79
N ALA A 280 -19.40 6.31 34.26
CA ALA A 280 -20.54 6.95 33.57
C ALA A 280 -20.39 8.24 32.71
N ARG A 281 -19.21 8.75 32.33
CA ARG A 281 -19.09 9.97 31.48
C ARG A 281 -18.53 9.76 30.08
N PHE A 282 -18.34 8.51 29.64
CA PHE A 282 -17.86 8.17 28.29
C PHE A 282 -18.74 7.08 27.64
N PHE A 283 -20.06 7.28 27.65
CA PHE A 283 -21.08 6.34 27.15
C PHE A 283 -21.17 6.19 25.60
N ALA A 284 -20.05 6.22 24.88
CA ALA A 284 -19.98 5.69 23.52
C ALA A 284 -19.41 4.25 23.47
N SER A 285 -18.64 3.82 24.49
CA SER A 285 -17.94 2.53 24.50
C SER A 285 -18.72 1.37 25.15
N LEU A 286 -19.71 1.66 25.99
CA LEU A 286 -20.44 0.66 26.78
C LEU A 286 -21.37 -0.28 25.97
N SER A 287 -21.59 0.00 24.69
CA SER A 287 -22.33 -0.95 23.83
C SER A 287 -21.45 -2.07 23.28
N SER A 288 -20.14 -1.86 23.10
CA SER A 288 -19.27 -2.82 22.41
C SER A 288 -18.90 -4.02 23.28
N GLU A 289 -18.47 -3.77 24.52
CA GLU A 289 -18.07 -4.84 25.46
C GLU A 289 -19.25 -5.71 25.89
N GLY A 290 -20.41 -5.08 26.18
CA GLY A 290 -21.65 -5.81 26.50
C GLY A 290 -22.14 -6.66 25.32
N LYS A 291 -22.07 -6.13 24.08
CA LYS A 291 -22.38 -6.90 22.87
C LYS A 291 -21.42 -8.07 22.67
N GLN A 292 -20.13 -7.88 22.93
CA GLN A 292 -19.13 -8.96 22.85
C GLN A 292 -19.37 -10.05 23.89
N LEU A 293 -19.62 -9.70 25.15
CA LEU A 293 -19.95 -10.67 26.19
C LEU A 293 -21.24 -11.43 25.85
N LYS A 294 -22.31 -10.73 25.47
CA LYS A 294 -23.56 -11.38 25.01
C LYS A 294 -23.29 -12.37 23.88
N ARG A 295 -22.44 -12.01 22.92
CA ARG A 295 -22.07 -12.86 21.80
C ARG A 295 -21.30 -14.12 22.24
N ARG A 296 -20.34 -13.98 23.17
CA ARG A 296 -19.62 -15.11 23.78
C ARG A 296 -20.59 -16.08 24.46
N LEU A 297 -21.46 -15.56 25.34
CA LEU A 297 -22.45 -16.35 26.05
C LEU A 297 -23.40 -17.09 25.09
N THR A 298 -23.89 -16.40 24.05
CA THR A 298 -24.85 -16.99 23.09
C THR A 298 -24.22 -18.14 22.29
N LEU A 299 -22.96 -17.99 21.86
CA LEU A 299 -22.29 -18.99 21.03
C LEU A 299 -21.82 -20.19 21.83
N MET A 300 -21.28 -19.99 23.04
CA MET A 300 -20.79 -21.09 23.86
C MET A 300 -21.91 -21.95 24.46
N LEU A 301 -23.09 -21.36 24.72
CA LEU A 301 -24.27 -22.12 25.17
C LEU A 301 -24.87 -22.96 24.04
N ASN A 302 -24.74 -22.51 22.79
CA ASN A 302 -25.32 -23.13 21.60
C ASN A 302 -24.27 -23.77 20.68
N VAL A 303 -23.27 -24.46 21.24
CA VAL A 303 -22.29 -25.20 20.42
C VAL A 303 -22.98 -26.37 19.72
N LYS A 304 -23.06 -26.28 18.39
CA LYS A 304 -23.60 -27.32 17.51
C LYS A 304 -22.46 -28.08 16.84
N LYS A 305 -22.63 -29.40 16.64
CA LYS A 305 -21.70 -30.18 15.81
C LYS A 305 -21.69 -29.61 14.39
N LEU A 306 -20.51 -29.43 13.82
CA LEU A 306 -20.35 -28.92 12.47
C LEU A 306 -20.80 -29.98 11.45
N LYS A 307 -21.68 -29.58 10.52
CA LYS A 307 -22.07 -30.43 9.39
C LYS A 307 -20.90 -30.51 8.39
N LYS A 308 -20.71 -31.66 7.74
CA LYS A 308 -19.64 -31.88 6.74
C LYS A 308 -19.65 -30.81 5.64
N HIS A 309 -20.82 -30.45 5.10
CA HIS A 309 -20.96 -29.40 4.10
C HIS A 309 -20.47 -28.02 4.59
N THR A 310 -20.73 -27.67 5.86
CA THR A 310 -20.25 -26.41 6.45
C THR A 310 -18.72 -26.36 6.51
N ILE A 311 -18.07 -27.49 6.80
CA ILE A 311 -16.61 -27.59 6.82
C ILE A 311 -16.06 -27.37 5.40
N ILE A 312 -16.65 -28.04 4.40
CA ILE A 312 -16.24 -27.91 2.99
C ILE A 312 -16.41 -26.47 2.50
N MET A 313 -17.56 -25.85 2.74
CA MET A 313 -17.81 -24.45 2.37
C MET A 313 -16.85 -23.47 3.07
N SER A 314 -16.51 -23.75 4.34
CA SER A 314 -15.54 -22.93 5.07
C SER A 314 -14.13 -23.05 4.47
N ALA A 315 -13.71 -24.27 4.13
CA ALA A 315 -12.43 -24.51 3.47
C ALA A 315 -12.37 -23.85 2.09
N ALA A 316 -13.42 -23.99 1.28
CA ALA A 316 -13.52 -23.37 -0.04
C ALA A 316 -13.46 -21.83 0.06
N ALA A 317 -14.13 -21.23 1.04
CA ALA A 317 -14.08 -19.78 1.26
C ALA A 317 -12.68 -19.28 1.63
N VAL A 318 -11.94 -20.01 2.47
CA VAL A 318 -10.54 -19.67 2.80
C VAL A 318 -9.66 -19.70 1.56
N ILE A 319 -9.79 -20.75 0.73
CA ILE A 319 -9.03 -20.88 -0.51
C ILE A 319 -9.38 -19.75 -1.48
N ALA A 320 -10.66 -19.46 -1.67
CA ALA A 320 -11.11 -18.39 -2.57
C ALA A 320 -10.57 -17.01 -2.14
N VAL A 321 -10.65 -16.68 -0.84
CA VAL A 321 -10.12 -15.41 -0.31
C VAL A 321 -8.59 -15.35 -0.47
N GLY A 322 -7.90 -16.47 -0.27
CA GLY A 322 -6.46 -16.58 -0.54
C GLY A 322 -6.12 -16.27 -1.99
N ILE A 323 -6.81 -16.92 -2.94
CA ILE A 323 -6.59 -16.74 -4.40
C ILE A 323 -6.86 -15.29 -4.80
N ILE A 324 -8.00 -14.73 -4.41
CA ILE A 324 -8.38 -13.34 -4.74
C ILE A 324 -7.35 -12.35 -4.17
N GLY A 325 -6.91 -12.56 -2.93
CA GLY A 325 -5.87 -11.75 -2.31
C GLY A 325 -4.53 -11.81 -3.07
N THR A 326 -4.08 -13.01 -3.47
CA THR A 326 -2.83 -13.15 -4.23
C THR A 326 -2.91 -12.57 -5.65
N SER A 327 -4.05 -12.74 -6.34
CA SER A 327 -4.24 -12.22 -7.70
C SER A 327 -4.28 -10.69 -7.72
N THR A 328 -4.96 -10.08 -6.74
CA THR A 328 -4.99 -8.60 -6.62
C THR A 328 -3.63 -8.03 -6.23
N ALA A 329 -2.82 -8.76 -5.46
CA ALA A 329 -1.43 -8.38 -5.18
C ALA A 329 -0.58 -8.30 -6.46
N ALA A 330 -0.68 -9.31 -7.33
CA ALA A 330 0.05 -9.37 -8.59
C ALA A 330 -0.41 -8.26 -9.57
N TRP A 331 -1.70 -7.97 -9.60
CA TRP A 331 -2.26 -6.86 -10.37
C TRP A 331 -1.77 -5.50 -9.83
N ALA A 332 -1.79 -5.30 -8.51
CA ALA A 332 -1.30 -4.07 -7.87
C ALA A 332 0.20 -3.85 -8.10
N ALA A 333 1.01 -4.91 -8.03
CA ALA A 333 2.44 -4.85 -8.34
C ALA A 333 2.69 -4.37 -9.78
N LYS A 334 1.91 -4.86 -10.76
CA LYS A 334 2.01 -4.45 -12.17
C LYS A 334 1.63 -2.98 -12.43
N ILE A 335 0.70 -2.44 -11.64
CA ILE A 335 0.20 -1.06 -11.80
C ILE A 335 0.96 -0.06 -10.93
N THR A 336 1.81 -0.54 -10.01
CA THR A 336 2.58 0.35 -9.16
C THR A 336 3.53 1.20 -10.02
N PRO A 337 3.48 2.54 -9.91
CA PRO A 337 4.36 3.44 -10.65
C PRO A 337 5.82 3.03 -10.50
N LYS A 338 6.53 2.88 -11.62
CA LYS A 338 7.97 2.72 -11.57
C LYS A 338 8.58 4.07 -11.17
N VAL A 339 9.59 4.01 -10.30
CA VAL A 339 10.40 5.20 -9.98
C VAL A 339 11.34 5.42 -11.16
N ASN A 340 11.14 6.50 -11.91
CA ASN A 340 11.97 6.81 -13.08
C ASN A 340 13.43 7.02 -12.67
N THR A 341 14.33 6.44 -13.45
CA THR A 341 15.79 6.51 -13.26
C THR A 341 16.47 7.53 -14.14
N ASP A 342 15.75 8.26 -15.00
CA ASP A 342 16.43 9.02 -16.05
C ASP A 342 16.65 10.48 -15.65
N THR A 343 17.80 10.70 -15.00
CA THR A 343 18.65 11.85 -15.35
C THR A 343 19.74 11.43 -16.36
N ASN A 344 19.84 10.14 -16.73
CA ASN A 344 20.66 9.68 -17.85
C ASN A 344 19.79 9.41 -19.07
N GLN A 345 19.77 10.41 -19.94
CA GLN A 345 19.01 10.53 -21.16
C GLN A 345 19.60 9.60 -22.23
N THR A 346 18.95 8.47 -22.50
CA THR A 346 19.36 7.61 -23.60
C THR A 346 18.71 8.12 -24.89
N ILE A 347 19.52 8.56 -25.84
CA ILE A 347 19.07 8.97 -27.18
C ILE A 347 18.63 7.70 -27.93
N GLU A 348 17.35 7.35 -27.87
CA GLU A 348 16.77 6.41 -28.85
C GLU A 348 16.42 7.21 -30.12
N GLY A 349 17.29 7.09 -31.12
CA GLY A 349 17.11 7.76 -32.41
C GLY A 349 17.36 6.82 -33.58
N THR A 350 16.32 6.58 -34.38
CA THR A 350 16.44 6.08 -35.75
C THR A 350 16.69 7.28 -36.67
N GLY A 351 17.93 7.42 -37.17
CA GLY A 351 18.35 8.24 -38.33
C GLY A 351 18.07 9.75 -38.30
N ASP A 352 16.79 10.12 -38.16
CA ASP A 352 16.23 11.44 -38.46
C ASP A 352 15.47 12.08 -37.30
N SER A 353 15.20 11.35 -36.21
CA SER A 353 14.56 11.94 -35.02
C SER A 353 15.05 11.31 -33.72
N ILE A 354 15.01 12.09 -32.64
CA ILE A 354 15.35 11.66 -31.28
C ILE A 354 14.25 12.11 -30.33
N ARG A 355 13.99 11.35 -29.26
CA ARG A 355 13.09 11.78 -28.19
C ARG A 355 13.89 12.29 -27.00
N TYR A 356 13.55 13.50 -26.54
CA TYR A 356 14.15 14.14 -25.39
C TYR A 356 13.06 14.77 -24.53
N ASP A 357 13.00 14.42 -23.24
CA ASP A 357 11.98 14.86 -22.27
C ASP A 357 10.52 14.63 -22.73
N GLY A 358 10.27 13.48 -23.37
CA GLY A 358 8.95 13.13 -23.94
C GLY A 358 8.60 13.86 -25.24
N VAL A 359 9.40 14.83 -25.66
CA VAL A 359 9.24 15.62 -26.89
C VAL A 359 10.08 15.02 -28.01
N GLN A 360 9.55 14.97 -29.22
CA GLN A 360 10.29 14.53 -30.40
C GLN A 360 11.06 15.71 -31.01
N PHE A 361 12.35 15.50 -31.21
CA PHE A 361 13.25 16.41 -31.91
C PHE A 361 13.64 15.77 -33.25
N LEU A 362 13.62 16.58 -34.30
CA LEU A 362 13.99 16.18 -35.65
C LEU A 362 15.39 16.69 -35.96
N LYS A 363 16.17 15.88 -36.67
CA LYS A 363 17.44 16.33 -37.26
C LYS A 363 17.14 17.42 -38.28
N TYR A 364 18.06 18.35 -38.49
CA TYR A 364 17.90 19.44 -39.47
C TYR A 364 17.46 18.93 -40.86
N SER A 365 18.02 17.80 -41.32
CA SER A 365 17.69 17.14 -42.59
C SER A 365 16.23 16.68 -42.71
N ALA A 366 15.55 16.47 -41.58
CA ALA A 366 14.17 15.97 -41.51
C ALA A 366 13.12 17.10 -41.35
N LEU A 367 13.56 18.37 -41.28
CA LEU A 367 12.69 19.54 -41.24
C LEU A 367 12.11 19.87 -42.62
N THR A 368 10.96 20.53 -42.66
CA THR A 368 10.40 21.04 -43.92
C THR A 368 11.27 22.18 -44.49
N PRO A 369 11.24 22.44 -45.82
CA PRO A 369 12.05 23.51 -46.43
C PRO A 369 11.86 24.89 -45.79
N ASP A 370 10.63 25.21 -45.38
CA ASP A 370 10.31 26.47 -44.69
C ASP A 370 10.92 26.54 -43.28
N GLU A 371 10.96 25.41 -42.57
CA GLU A 371 11.58 25.30 -41.23
C GLU A 371 13.11 25.33 -41.30
N GLN A 372 13.70 24.68 -42.29
CA GLN A 372 15.14 24.74 -42.56
C GLN A 372 15.59 26.17 -42.87
N LYS A 373 14.85 26.86 -43.75
CA LYS A 373 15.09 28.28 -44.05
C LYS A 373 15.00 29.14 -42.80
N PHE A 374 14.00 28.90 -41.97
CA PHE A 374 13.78 29.66 -40.74
C PHE A 374 14.90 29.46 -39.69
N VAL A 375 15.34 28.22 -39.45
CA VAL A 375 16.48 27.90 -38.58
C VAL A 375 17.79 28.51 -39.13
N THR A 376 17.95 28.48 -40.45
CA THR A 376 19.11 29.09 -41.14
C THR A 376 19.16 30.61 -40.99
N GLU A 377 18.02 31.31 -41.00
CA GLU A 377 17.96 32.77 -40.86
C GLU A 377 18.05 33.26 -39.40
N LYS A 378 17.47 32.54 -38.43
CA LYS A 378 17.20 33.08 -37.07
C LYS A 378 18.09 32.58 -35.92
N GLY A 379 18.84 31.47 -36.05
CA GLY A 379 19.92 31.13 -35.10
C GLY A 379 19.95 29.69 -34.54
N ILE A 380 21.05 29.40 -33.84
CA ILE A 380 21.50 28.09 -33.34
C ILE A 380 20.82 27.77 -32.01
N GLY A 381 19.52 27.42 -32.04
CA GLY A 381 18.71 27.10 -30.85
C GLY A 381 18.41 25.60 -30.67
N GLY A 382 19.18 24.75 -31.32
CA GLY A 382 19.01 23.30 -31.29
C GLY A 382 19.67 22.63 -30.08
N LEU A 383 19.33 21.36 -29.89
CA LEU A 383 20.08 20.44 -29.03
C LEU A 383 21.20 19.78 -29.84
N TYR A 384 22.39 19.66 -29.25
CA TYR A 384 23.59 19.12 -29.89
C TYR A 384 24.06 17.84 -29.21
N ALA A 385 24.46 16.86 -30.02
CA ALA A 385 25.16 15.65 -29.56
C ALA A 385 26.66 15.84 -29.83
N LEU A 386 27.47 15.94 -28.78
CA LEU A 386 28.93 16.10 -28.86
C LEU A 386 29.65 14.85 -28.41
N GLU A 387 30.75 14.52 -29.08
CA GLU A 387 31.60 13.39 -28.75
C GLU A 387 32.27 13.61 -27.37
N GLY A 388 32.01 12.71 -26.41
CA GLY A 388 32.46 12.85 -25.02
C GLY A 388 31.41 13.40 -24.05
N HIS A 389 30.20 13.71 -24.52
CA HIS A 389 29.06 14.04 -23.65
C HIS A 389 28.00 12.93 -23.69
N GLU A 390 27.62 12.43 -22.51
CA GLU A 390 26.59 11.38 -22.37
C GLU A 390 25.15 11.90 -22.54
N ARG A 391 24.97 13.19 -22.87
CA ARG A 391 23.66 13.83 -23.04
C ARG A 391 23.64 14.88 -24.14
N LEU A 392 22.44 15.21 -24.62
CA LEU A 392 22.23 16.36 -25.50
C LEU A 392 22.41 17.66 -24.71
N MET A 393 23.11 18.61 -25.32
CA MET A 393 23.40 19.90 -24.71
C MET A 393 22.70 21.01 -25.50
N HIS A 394 22.12 21.97 -24.80
CA HIS A 394 21.63 23.18 -25.44
C HIS A 394 22.82 24.04 -25.88
N PHE A 395 22.70 24.79 -26.99
CA PHE A 395 23.81 25.60 -27.51
C PHE A 395 24.42 26.54 -26.46
N THR A 396 23.60 27.10 -25.57
CA THR A 396 24.03 28.00 -24.47
C THR A 396 24.77 27.28 -23.35
N GLU A 397 24.71 25.95 -23.25
CA GLU A 397 25.42 25.15 -22.26
C GLU A 397 26.83 24.75 -22.70
N LEU A 398 27.19 25.03 -23.96
CA LEU A 398 28.46 24.66 -24.56
C LEU A 398 29.56 25.69 -24.32
N THR A 399 30.80 25.22 -24.26
CA THR A 399 31.96 26.11 -24.18
C THR A 399 32.14 26.91 -25.48
N PRO A 400 32.78 28.10 -25.44
CA PRO A 400 32.99 28.92 -26.63
C PRO A 400 33.75 28.21 -27.77
N ASP A 401 34.61 27.25 -27.44
CA ASP A 401 35.38 26.48 -28.44
C ASP A 401 34.52 25.39 -29.09
N GLU A 402 33.62 24.74 -28.33
CA GLU A 402 32.64 23.78 -28.85
C GLU A 402 31.60 24.47 -29.73
N GLN A 403 31.13 25.66 -29.33
CA GLN A 403 30.19 26.47 -30.11
C GLN A 403 30.76 26.86 -31.49
N ARG A 404 32.09 27.02 -31.62
CA ARG A 404 32.75 27.35 -32.89
C ARG A 404 32.84 26.18 -33.86
N GLN A 405 32.73 24.94 -33.36
CA GLN A 405 32.86 23.72 -34.16
C GLN A 405 31.50 23.18 -34.65
N LEU A 406 30.40 23.67 -34.09
CA LEU A 406 29.05 23.18 -34.39
C LEU A 406 28.37 24.02 -35.47
N THR A 407 27.66 23.35 -36.38
CA THR A 407 26.83 24.00 -37.38
C THR A 407 25.34 23.84 -37.05
N LYS A 408 24.47 24.58 -37.74
CA LYS A 408 23.01 24.45 -37.62
C LYS A 408 22.51 23.08 -38.08
N GLU A 409 23.24 22.44 -39.00
CA GLU A 409 22.91 21.15 -39.59
C GLU A 409 23.14 19.98 -38.63
N ASP A 410 24.02 20.17 -37.64
CA ASP A 410 24.35 19.20 -36.59
C ASP A 410 23.33 19.19 -35.44
N GLY A 411 22.37 20.12 -35.46
CA GLY A 411 21.39 20.32 -34.40
C GLY A 411 20.12 19.49 -34.55
N TYR A 412 19.50 19.19 -33.41
CA TYR A 412 18.16 18.60 -33.30
C TYR A 412 17.15 19.65 -32.82
N TYR A 413 15.98 19.70 -33.47
CA TYR A 413 14.98 20.75 -33.28
C TYR A 413 13.60 20.14 -33.04
N SER A 414 12.89 20.59 -31.98
CA SER A 414 11.49 20.21 -31.79
C SER A 414 10.56 21.19 -32.50
N PRO A 415 9.37 20.74 -32.94
CA PRO A 415 8.34 21.63 -33.48
C PRO A 415 7.97 22.78 -32.53
N GLU A 416 7.98 22.53 -31.21
CA GLU A 416 7.74 23.55 -30.20
C GLU A 416 8.88 24.57 -30.08
N SER A 417 10.14 24.16 -30.22
CA SER A 417 11.28 25.09 -30.24
C SER A 417 11.21 25.98 -31.47
N ILE A 418 10.87 25.42 -32.64
CA ILE A 418 10.66 26.18 -33.87
C ILE A 418 9.47 27.15 -33.70
N ALA A 419 8.38 26.71 -33.07
CA ALA A 419 7.22 27.57 -32.75
C ALA A 419 7.56 28.69 -31.75
N ARG A 420 8.32 28.41 -30.68
CA ARG A 420 8.80 29.42 -29.73
C ARG A 420 9.76 30.42 -30.37
N ILE A 421 10.61 30.00 -31.31
CA ILE A 421 11.45 30.94 -32.09
C ILE A 421 10.57 31.79 -33.02
N LYS A 422 9.52 31.21 -33.63
CA LYS A 422 8.50 31.96 -34.39
C LYS A 422 7.79 33.00 -33.52
N GLU A 423 7.37 32.65 -32.31
CA GLU A 423 6.70 33.56 -31.37
C GLU A 423 7.64 34.62 -30.76
N SER A 424 8.87 34.27 -30.37
CA SER A 424 9.85 35.23 -29.84
C SER A 424 10.33 36.22 -30.90
N SER A 425 10.32 35.84 -32.18
CA SER A 425 10.57 36.77 -33.29
C SER A 425 9.46 37.80 -33.53
N VAL A 426 8.33 37.71 -32.81
CA VAL A 426 7.27 38.72 -32.75
C VAL A 426 7.53 39.74 -31.62
N THR A 427 8.43 39.45 -30.68
CA THR A 427 8.76 40.38 -29.58
C THR A 427 10.11 41.05 -29.86
N ILE A 428 10.08 42.16 -30.61
CA ILE A 428 11.22 43.08 -30.66
C ILE A 428 11.14 43.96 -29.40
N THR A 429 12.12 43.80 -28.51
CA THR A 429 12.36 44.72 -27.39
C THR A 429 12.73 46.09 -27.95
N HIS A 430 11.85 47.07 -27.83
CA HIS A 430 12.23 48.47 -28.01
C HIS A 430 13.08 48.90 -26.81
N GLN A 431 14.29 49.35 -27.12
CA GLN A 431 15.16 50.12 -26.26
C GLN A 431 14.38 51.34 -25.76
N GLU A 432 14.39 51.57 -24.44
CA GLU A 432 13.62 52.60 -23.73
C GLU A 432 13.73 53.98 -24.40
N ASP A 433 12.62 54.45 -24.99
CA ASP A 433 12.45 55.85 -25.38
C ASP A 433 11.79 56.59 -24.19
N PRO A 434 12.48 57.54 -23.54
CA PRO A 434 12.02 58.20 -22.33
C PRO A 434 10.87 59.21 -22.56
N SER A 435 10.28 59.28 -23.75
CA SER A 435 9.22 60.24 -24.10
C SER A 435 7.78 59.72 -23.96
N ILE A 436 7.57 58.45 -23.58
CA ILE A 436 6.23 57.84 -23.48
C ILE A 436 5.74 57.76 -22.01
N PRO A 437 4.57 58.34 -21.64
CA PRO A 437 4.06 58.29 -20.27
C PRO A 437 3.67 56.86 -19.84
N LEU A 438 3.96 56.51 -18.57
CA LEU A 438 3.59 55.22 -17.98
C LEU A 438 2.06 55.04 -17.98
N GLY A 439 1.56 54.03 -18.69
CA GLY A 439 0.14 53.64 -18.71
C GLY A 439 -0.47 53.40 -20.10
N THR A 440 0.28 53.60 -21.18
CA THR A 440 -0.21 53.34 -22.55
C THR A 440 0.03 51.88 -22.95
N SER A 441 -1.05 51.11 -23.10
CA SER A 441 -1.04 49.78 -23.72
C SER A 441 -1.32 49.92 -25.21
N MET A 442 -0.31 49.66 -26.06
CA MET A 442 -0.49 49.58 -27.51
C MET A 442 -0.45 48.10 -27.93
N THR A 443 -1.61 47.56 -28.31
CA THR A 443 -1.71 46.19 -28.83
C THR A 443 -1.51 46.21 -30.34
N ILE A 444 -0.34 45.80 -30.82
CA ILE A 444 -0.06 45.63 -32.24
C ILE A 444 -0.42 44.18 -32.63
N ARG A 445 -1.47 44.01 -33.43
CA ARG A 445 -1.81 42.72 -34.06
C ARG A 445 -1.36 42.71 -35.52
N SER A 446 -0.97 41.55 -36.02
CA SER A 446 -0.73 41.36 -37.46
C SER A 446 -2.05 41.55 -38.22
N VAL A 447 -2.04 42.45 -39.19
CA VAL A 447 -3.16 42.76 -40.07
C VAL A 447 -3.39 41.58 -41.03
N THR A 448 -4.64 41.10 -41.16
CA THR A 448 -4.94 40.04 -42.13
C THR A 448 -4.74 40.53 -43.57
N PRO A 449 -4.52 39.63 -44.55
CA PRO A 449 -4.37 40.04 -45.96
C PRO A 449 -5.53 40.90 -46.49
N GLU A 450 -6.75 40.61 -46.02
CA GLU A 450 -7.97 41.36 -46.35
C GLU A 450 -7.96 42.77 -45.74
N GLU A 451 -7.59 42.90 -44.46
CA GLU A 451 -7.48 44.20 -43.79
C GLU A 451 -6.36 45.04 -44.41
N ARG A 452 -5.25 44.41 -44.84
CA ARG A 452 -4.14 45.09 -45.53
C ARG A 452 -4.60 45.70 -46.86
N ALA A 453 -5.49 45.03 -47.59
CA ALA A 453 -6.07 45.57 -48.82
C ALA A 453 -6.98 46.79 -48.53
N VAL A 454 -7.74 46.76 -47.43
CA VAL A 454 -8.58 47.90 -46.99
C VAL A 454 -7.73 49.11 -46.58
N PHE A 455 -6.63 48.88 -45.86
CA PHE A 455 -5.71 49.97 -45.50
C PHE A 455 -5.03 50.59 -46.72
N LYS A 456 -4.59 49.76 -47.67
CA LYS A 456 -3.97 50.24 -48.91
C LYS A 456 -4.95 51.07 -49.75
N LYS A 457 -6.21 50.64 -49.81
CA LYS A 457 -7.28 51.41 -50.48
C LYS A 457 -7.53 52.77 -49.80
N ARG A 458 -7.56 52.81 -48.46
CA ARG A 458 -7.70 54.08 -47.71
C ARG A 458 -6.51 55.01 -47.86
N GLU A 459 -5.30 54.46 -47.97
CA GLU A 459 -4.07 55.22 -48.22
C GLU A 459 -4.06 55.83 -49.63
N GLU A 460 -4.54 55.08 -50.63
CA GLU A 460 -4.72 55.56 -52.00
C GLU A 460 -5.83 56.63 -52.10
N GLU A 461 -6.96 56.45 -51.40
CA GLU A 461 -8.03 57.45 -51.29
C GLU A 461 -7.57 58.73 -50.59
N ALA A 462 -6.74 58.61 -49.55
CA ALA A 462 -6.17 59.76 -48.85
C ALA A 462 -5.16 60.54 -49.72
N ARG A 463 -4.38 59.84 -50.57
CA ARG A 463 -3.51 60.49 -51.57
C ARG A 463 -4.28 61.14 -52.71
N ALA A 464 -5.44 60.61 -53.07
CA ALA A 464 -6.28 61.16 -54.13
C ALA A 464 -7.10 62.39 -53.69
N GLY A 465 -7.28 62.61 -52.39
CA GLY A 465 -7.96 63.78 -51.83
C GLY A 465 -7.07 65.02 -51.66
N ASP A 466 -5.78 64.92 -51.98
CA ASP A 466 -4.77 65.98 -51.82
C ASP A 466 -4.18 66.45 -53.18
N GLN A 467 -4.92 66.25 -54.28
CA GLN A 467 -4.64 66.78 -55.63
C GLN A 467 -5.70 67.75 -56.13
#